data_AF-A0A286TV42-F1
#
_entry.id   AF-A0A286TV42-F1
#
_cell.length_a   1.000
_cell.length_b   1.000
_cell.length_c   1.000
_cell.angle_alpha   90.00
_cell.angle_beta   90.00
_cell.angle_gamma   90.00
#
_symmetry.space_group_name_H-M   'P 1'
#
loop_
_entity.id
_entity.type
_entity.pdbx_description
1 polymer ?
#
loop_
_entity_poly.entity_id
_entity_poly.type
_entity_poly.pdbx_seq_one_letter_code
_entity_poly.pdbx_strand_id
1 'polypeptide(L)'
;MILLFTSPAFALENRTKQVLETTDFSVETVLNDVYALVDSEHVNLFDQRNEEMDSALMALFDMSILRSKLEQFYTMLYYISSYATIEKDEFTIDRDLTIKLLISSRVFTDKEFPQNISNVYLSRKNRKKPFYKVSFSSDRVELGLNFGDGYGISKVGMEQEAQALVFYGAFSFKLRKKGENVEAYDFDGVDLFGNFGARGIVNVDINYVAVKSVEFHKASEMALVKAKVSRKEFEINKHTWLLSLVTKFVTDKSLQPLDW
;
A
#
# COMPACT_ATOMS: atom_id res chain seq x y z
N MET A 1 33.36 -35.48 26.01
CA MET A 1 31.90 -35.32 26.21
C MET A 1 31.68 -34.15 27.16
N ILE A 2 31.42 -32.97 26.60
CA ILE A 2 30.97 -31.76 27.32
C ILE A 2 29.81 -31.22 26.48
N LEU A 3 28.62 -31.24 27.07
CA LEU A 3 27.40 -30.59 26.58
C LEU A 3 27.47 -29.11 26.97
N LEU A 4 27.37 -28.21 26.00
CA LEU A 4 27.08 -26.79 26.24
C LEU A 4 25.79 -26.44 25.51
N PHE A 5 24.77 -26.19 26.31
CA PHE A 5 23.51 -25.56 25.91
C PHE A 5 23.78 -24.08 25.62
N THR A 6 23.39 -23.59 24.45
CA THR A 6 23.30 -22.15 24.17
C THR A 6 21.85 -21.70 24.24
N SER A 7 21.56 -20.85 25.23
CA SER A 7 20.27 -20.20 25.49
C SER A 7 19.91 -19.14 24.43
N PRO A 8 18.61 -18.80 24.24
CA PRO A 8 18.19 -17.80 23.27
C PRO A 8 18.30 -16.39 23.87
N ALA A 9 19.46 -15.74 23.71
CA ALA A 9 19.65 -14.34 24.11
C ALA A 9 19.18 -13.33 23.04
N PHE A 10 18.87 -13.77 21.83
CA PHE A 10 18.66 -12.89 20.67
C PHE A 10 17.22 -12.36 20.46
N ALA A 11 16.24 -12.83 21.25
CA ALA A 11 14.84 -12.39 21.10
C ALA A 11 14.43 -11.25 22.05
N LEU A 12 15.19 -10.99 23.12
CA LEU A 12 14.79 -10.03 24.16
C LEU A 12 15.34 -8.61 23.91
N GLU A 13 16.49 -8.51 23.24
CA GLU A 13 17.18 -7.23 22.99
C GLU A 13 16.46 -6.38 21.91
N ASN A 14 15.73 -7.02 21.00
CA ASN A 14 14.95 -6.34 19.96
C ASN A 14 13.62 -5.74 20.46
N ARG A 15 13.09 -6.19 21.60
CA ARG A 15 11.94 -5.54 22.24
C ARG A 15 12.32 -4.23 22.93
N THR A 16 13.59 -4.06 23.32
CA THR A 16 14.03 -2.91 24.12
C THR A 16 14.36 -1.69 23.27
N LYS A 17 14.71 -1.86 21.99
CA LYS A 17 14.89 -0.75 21.04
C LYS A 17 13.57 -0.14 20.50
N GLN A 18 12.42 -0.79 20.72
CA GLN A 18 11.11 -0.24 20.34
C GLN A 18 10.59 0.86 21.29
N VAL A 19 11.32 1.17 22.35
CA VAL A 19 10.97 2.22 23.31
C VAL A 19 11.94 3.39 23.13
N LEU A 20 11.83 4.18 22.05
CA LEU A 20 12.21 5.60 22.02
C LEU A 20 11.88 6.24 20.65
N GLU A 21 10.61 6.60 20.44
CA GLU A 21 10.14 7.80 19.71
C GLU A 21 8.61 7.80 19.71
N THR A 22 8.02 7.95 20.90
CA THR A 22 6.57 8.12 21.06
C THR A 22 6.21 9.59 20.88
N THR A 23 6.10 10.04 19.63
CA THR A 23 5.05 11.03 19.33
C THR A 23 3.73 10.26 19.37
N ASP A 24 3.07 10.20 20.52
CA ASP A 24 1.93 9.29 20.75
C ASP A 24 0.96 9.29 19.55
N PHE A 25 0.80 8.11 18.93
CA PHE A 25 -0.20 7.92 17.90
C PHE A 25 -1.57 8.22 18.52
N SER A 26 -2.32 9.10 17.89
CA SER A 26 -3.65 9.50 18.34
C SER A 26 -4.63 9.42 17.17
N VAL A 27 -5.62 8.54 17.31
CA VAL A 27 -6.70 8.42 16.33
C VAL A 27 -7.46 9.73 16.18
N GLU A 28 -7.56 10.52 17.25
CA GLU A 28 -8.14 11.87 17.21
C GLU A 28 -7.32 12.82 16.32
N THR A 29 -5.99 12.69 16.33
CA THR A 29 -5.13 13.46 15.41
C THR A 29 -5.39 13.08 13.96
N VAL A 30 -5.51 11.78 13.67
CA VAL A 30 -5.86 11.30 12.31
C VAL A 30 -7.22 11.84 11.87
N LEU A 31 -8.23 11.77 12.74
CA LEU A 31 -9.56 12.33 12.46
C LEU A 31 -9.50 13.83 12.17
N ASN A 32 -8.80 14.59 13.01
CA ASN A 32 -8.63 16.03 12.83
C ASN A 32 -7.95 16.35 11.50
N ASP A 33 -6.91 15.60 11.13
CA ASP A 33 -6.20 15.78 9.86
C ASP A 33 -7.06 15.42 8.66
N VAL A 34 -7.93 14.40 8.77
CA VAL A 34 -8.89 14.05 7.72
C VAL A 34 -9.91 15.17 7.50
N TYR A 35 -10.51 15.70 8.57
CA TYR A 35 -11.47 16.81 8.44
C TYR A 35 -10.84 18.14 8.06
N ALA A 36 -9.53 18.29 8.26
CA ALA A 36 -8.79 19.46 7.82
C ALA A 36 -8.50 19.46 6.32
N LEU A 37 -8.66 18.34 5.61
CA LEU A 37 -8.35 18.25 4.18
C LEU A 37 -9.17 19.27 3.38
N VAL A 38 -8.47 20.02 2.52
CA VAL A 38 -9.05 20.93 1.53
C VAL A 38 -8.59 20.54 0.13
N ASP A 39 -9.30 21.00 -0.90
CA ASP A 39 -8.83 20.92 -2.28
C ASP A 39 -7.75 21.98 -2.56
N SER A 40 -7.14 21.94 -3.75
CA SER A 40 -6.14 22.93 -4.17
C SER A 40 -6.65 24.37 -4.25
N GLU A 41 -7.97 24.58 -4.22
CA GLU A 41 -8.63 25.89 -4.17
C GLU A 41 -9.03 26.28 -2.74
N HIS A 42 -8.57 25.54 -1.72
CA HIS A 42 -8.87 25.73 -0.30
C HIS A 42 -10.35 25.51 0.07
N VAL A 43 -11.09 24.74 -0.74
CA VAL A 43 -12.45 24.31 -0.42
C VAL A 43 -12.37 23.06 0.46
N ASN A 44 -13.06 23.08 1.60
CA ASN A 44 -13.09 21.93 2.50
C ASN A 44 -13.65 20.68 1.81
N LEU A 45 -13.02 19.53 2.04
CA LEU A 45 -13.58 18.25 1.58
C LEU A 45 -14.85 17.89 2.37
N PHE A 46 -14.95 18.36 3.61
CA PHE A 46 -16.05 18.10 4.54
C PHE A 46 -16.54 19.41 5.15
N ASP A 47 -17.84 19.69 5.02
CA ASP A 47 -18.44 20.90 5.60
C ASP A 47 -18.67 20.78 7.11
N GLN A 48 -18.82 19.54 7.60
CA GLN A 48 -19.04 19.21 9.00
C GLN A 48 -18.54 17.80 9.31
N ARG A 49 -18.39 17.51 10.61
CA ARG A 49 -18.11 16.15 11.06
C ARG A 49 -19.28 15.21 10.79
N ASN A 50 -18.94 13.95 10.57
CA ASN A 50 -19.89 12.88 10.35
C ASN A 50 -19.66 11.76 11.38
N GLU A 51 -20.65 11.52 12.25
CA GLU A 51 -20.53 10.53 13.34
C GLU A 51 -20.31 9.09 12.84
N GLU A 52 -20.86 8.74 11.67
CA GLU A 52 -20.68 7.43 11.06
C GLU A 52 -19.24 7.22 10.59
N MET A 53 -18.67 8.24 9.94
CA MET A 53 -17.27 8.26 9.52
C MET A 53 -16.32 8.25 10.73
N ASP A 54 -16.62 9.02 11.78
CA ASP A 54 -15.85 9.04 13.01
C ASP A 54 -15.78 7.65 13.64
N SER A 55 -16.94 6.99 13.76
CA SER A 55 -17.04 5.62 14.28
C SER A 55 -16.27 4.63 13.41
N ALA A 56 -16.36 4.77 12.08
CA ALA A 56 -15.67 3.90 11.13
C ALA A 56 -14.15 4.06 11.18
N LEU A 57 -13.63 5.28 11.29
CA LEU A 57 -12.21 5.57 11.41
C LEU A 57 -11.66 5.20 12.79
N MET A 58 -12.41 5.42 13.87
CA MET A 58 -12.04 4.94 15.20
C MET A 58 -11.87 3.42 15.21
N ALA A 59 -12.82 2.68 14.64
CA ALA A 59 -12.74 1.22 14.52
C ALA A 59 -11.64 0.73 13.55
N LEU A 60 -11.22 1.56 12.60
CA LEU A 60 -10.15 1.25 11.65
C LEU A 60 -8.77 1.31 12.30
N PHE A 61 -8.57 2.28 13.20
CA PHE A 61 -7.31 2.52 13.89
C PHE A 61 -7.27 1.97 15.33
N ASP A 62 -8.27 1.17 15.70
CA ASP A 62 -8.28 0.44 16.97
C ASP A 62 -7.15 -0.60 17.02
N MET A 63 -6.15 -0.34 17.87
CA MET A 63 -4.97 -1.18 18.04
C MET A 63 -5.28 -2.57 18.63
N SER A 64 -6.47 -2.80 19.18
CA SER A 64 -6.90 -4.12 19.66
C SER A 64 -7.28 -5.07 18.51
N ILE A 65 -7.53 -4.53 17.32
CA ILE A 65 -7.89 -5.30 16.13
C ILE A 65 -6.66 -5.42 15.24
N LEU A 66 -6.25 -6.65 14.97
CA LEU A 66 -5.14 -6.92 14.06
C LEU A 66 -5.52 -6.48 12.63
N ARG A 67 -4.75 -5.57 12.04
CA ARG A 67 -4.94 -5.05 10.67
C ARG A 67 -3.59 -4.70 10.08
N SER A 68 -3.48 -4.80 8.76
CA SER A 68 -2.33 -4.23 8.07
C SER A 68 -2.42 -2.71 8.00
N LYS A 69 -1.26 -2.02 8.04
CA LYS A 69 -1.19 -0.56 7.75
C LYS A 69 -1.79 -0.23 6.39
N LEU A 70 -1.64 -1.16 5.46
CA LEU A 70 -2.15 -1.08 4.11
C LEU A 70 -3.68 -1.12 4.03
N GLU A 71 -4.32 -2.03 4.78
CA GLU A 71 -5.77 -2.04 4.96
C GLU A 71 -6.24 -0.72 5.54
N GLN A 72 -5.57 -0.21 6.58
CA GLN A 72 -5.89 1.07 7.22
C GLN A 72 -5.83 2.21 6.22
N PHE A 73 -4.74 2.30 5.45
CA PHE A 73 -4.55 3.33 4.44
C PHE A 73 -5.65 3.33 3.37
N TYR A 74 -5.86 2.22 2.67
CA TYR A 74 -6.83 2.19 1.58
C TYR A 74 -8.28 2.26 2.06
N THR A 75 -8.57 1.77 3.26
CA THR A 75 -9.89 1.90 3.86
C THR A 75 -10.17 3.34 4.29
N MET A 76 -9.17 4.04 4.84
CA MET A 76 -9.27 5.47 5.15
C MET A 76 -9.55 6.29 3.88
N LEU A 77 -8.79 6.06 2.80
CA LEU A 77 -9.05 6.73 1.51
C LEU A 77 -10.44 6.42 0.95
N TYR A 78 -10.94 5.20 1.14
CA TYR A 78 -12.30 4.85 0.74
C TYR A 78 -13.34 5.65 1.54
N TYR A 79 -13.16 5.78 2.86
CA TYR A 79 -14.04 6.58 3.71
C TYR A 79 -13.97 8.07 3.37
N ILE A 80 -12.78 8.63 3.19
CA ILE A 80 -12.61 10.03 2.77
C ILE A 80 -13.43 10.32 1.51
N SER A 81 -13.28 9.49 0.49
CA SER A 81 -14.05 9.68 -0.75
C SER A 81 -15.56 9.47 -0.56
N SER A 82 -15.97 8.54 0.30
CA SER A 82 -17.37 8.16 0.46
C SER A 82 -18.17 9.21 1.25
N TYR A 83 -17.54 9.84 2.25
CA TYR A 83 -18.18 10.81 3.13
C TYR A 83 -17.87 12.27 2.79
N ALA A 84 -16.92 12.56 1.88
CA ALA A 84 -16.64 13.93 1.48
C ALA A 84 -17.89 14.64 0.91
N THR A 85 -18.16 15.84 1.41
CA THR A 85 -19.36 16.63 1.07
C THR A 85 -19.11 17.67 -0.02
N ILE A 86 -17.85 17.96 -0.34
CA ILE A 86 -17.47 18.85 -1.44
C ILE A 86 -18.26 18.52 -2.71
N GLU A 87 -18.79 19.55 -3.38
CA GLU A 87 -19.68 19.37 -4.54
C GLU A 87 -18.95 18.83 -5.78
N LYS A 88 -17.66 19.13 -5.90
CA LYS A 88 -16.82 18.71 -7.03
C LYS A 88 -16.66 17.20 -7.04
N ASP A 89 -16.83 16.60 -8.22
CA ASP A 89 -16.54 15.19 -8.44
C ASP A 89 -15.06 14.94 -8.75
N GLU A 90 -14.31 15.95 -9.19
CA GLU A 90 -12.92 15.82 -9.59
C GLU A 90 -12.12 17.01 -9.06
N PHE A 91 -11.07 16.73 -8.30
CA PHE A 91 -10.25 17.77 -7.68
C PHE A 91 -8.88 17.21 -7.24
N THR A 92 -7.93 18.12 -7.07
CA THR A 92 -6.67 17.85 -6.38
C THR A 92 -6.86 18.16 -4.89
N ILE A 93 -6.44 17.24 -4.02
CA ILE A 93 -6.37 17.46 -2.57
C ILE A 93 -5.09 18.23 -2.27
N ASP A 94 -5.15 19.16 -1.31
CA ASP A 94 -3.97 19.89 -0.85
C ASP A 94 -2.83 18.95 -0.48
N ARG A 95 -1.64 19.24 -1.02
CA ARG A 95 -0.46 18.38 -0.90
C ARG A 95 0.01 18.29 0.55
N ASP A 96 0.15 19.42 1.22
CA ASP A 96 0.84 19.50 2.51
C ASP A 96 -0.04 18.88 3.61
N LEU A 97 -1.35 19.10 3.55
CA LEU A 97 -2.30 18.42 4.42
C LEU A 97 -2.39 16.92 4.13
N THR A 98 -2.27 16.51 2.86
CA THR A 98 -2.19 15.08 2.54
C THR A 98 -0.95 14.46 3.16
N ILE A 99 0.22 15.08 3.01
CA ILE A 99 1.48 14.60 3.61
C ILE A 99 1.35 14.53 5.14
N LYS A 100 0.77 15.55 5.76
CA LYS A 100 0.50 15.58 7.21
C LYS A 100 -0.35 14.38 7.65
N LEU A 101 -1.45 14.10 6.95
CA LEU A 101 -2.33 12.95 7.22
C LEU A 101 -1.60 11.61 7.06
N LEU A 102 -0.78 11.45 6.02
CA LEU A 102 -0.01 10.22 5.81
C LEU A 102 1.01 9.97 6.93
N ILE A 103 1.63 11.03 7.44
CA ILE A 103 2.56 10.97 8.57
C ILE A 103 1.81 10.66 9.88
N SER A 104 0.70 11.35 10.16
CA SER A 104 -0.04 11.18 11.42
C SER A 104 -0.75 9.82 11.51
N SER A 105 -1.19 9.26 10.38
CA SER A 105 -1.77 7.92 10.31
C SER A 105 -0.74 6.79 10.44
N ARG A 106 0.57 7.08 10.38
CA ARG A 106 1.67 6.10 10.51
C ARG A 106 1.57 4.90 9.55
N VAL A 107 0.90 5.08 8.41
CA VAL A 107 0.72 4.02 7.41
C VAL A 107 2.00 3.74 6.60
N PHE A 108 2.92 4.71 6.54
CA PHE A 108 4.26 4.54 5.99
C PHE A 108 5.28 4.44 7.13
N THR A 109 6.15 3.44 7.04
CA THR A 109 7.26 3.24 7.98
C THR A 109 8.33 4.31 7.79
N ASP A 110 8.59 4.71 6.54
CA ASP A 110 9.43 5.85 6.19
C ASP A 110 8.62 7.15 6.15
N LYS A 111 8.95 8.10 7.03
CA LYS A 111 8.31 9.43 7.12
C LYS A 111 8.75 10.39 6.01
N GLU A 112 9.88 10.11 5.34
CA GLU A 112 10.36 10.91 4.22
C GLU A 112 9.67 10.51 2.92
N PHE A 113 9.25 9.25 2.77
CA PHE A 113 8.59 8.77 1.56
C PHE A 113 7.41 9.65 1.10
N PRO A 114 6.44 10.03 1.97
CA PRO A 114 5.34 10.92 1.58
C PRO A 114 5.78 12.28 1.03
N GLN A 115 6.98 12.77 1.37
CA GLN A 115 7.49 14.06 0.87
C GLN A 115 7.69 14.07 -0.65
N ASN A 116 7.88 12.89 -1.25
CA ASN A 116 8.00 12.73 -2.69
C ASN A 116 6.69 13.00 -3.43
N ILE A 117 5.54 13.03 -2.75
CA ILE A 117 4.24 13.29 -3.37
C ILE A 117 4.19 14.75 -3.82
N SER A 118 3.87 14.98 -5.09
CA SER A 118 3.69 16.32 -5.67
C SER A 118 2.22 16.69 -5.85
N ASN A 119 1.34 15.71 -6.08
CA ASN A 119 -0.07 15.95 -6.36
C ASN A 119 -0.90 14.71 -6.01
N VAL A 120 -2.06 14.90 -5.38
CA VAL A 120 -3.05 13.84 -5.15
C VAL A 120 -4.38 14.24 -5.77
N TYR A 121 -4.72 13.57 -6.86
CA TYR A 121 -5.97 13.76 -7.57
C TYR A 121 -7.00 12.70 -7.15
N LEU A 122 -8.23 13.14 -6.92
CA LEU A 122 -9.38 12.30 -6.60
C LEU A 122 -10.51 12.56 -7.60
N SER A 123 -11.00 11.48 -8.22
CA SER A 123 -12.24 11.47 -9.00
C SER A 123 -13.29 10.58 -8.34
N ARG A 124 -14.45 11.17 -8.06
CA ARG A 124 -15.63 10.57 -7.43
C ARG A 124 -16.83 10.52 -8.37
N LYS A 125 -16.62 10.73 -9.68
CA LYS A 125 -17.64 10.51 -10.74
C LYS A 125 -18.43 9.21 -10.54
N ASN A 126 -17.75 8.16 -10.07
CA ASN A 126 -18.41 7.00 -9.49
C ASN A 126 -18.11 6.92 -7.99
N ARG A 127 -19.02 7.40 -7.15
CA ARG A 127 -18.84 7.43 -5.69
C ARG A 127 -18.60 6.06 -5.05
N LYS A 128 -19.11 4.98 -5.66
CA LYS A 128 -18.85 3.59 -5.21
C LYS A 128 -17.48 3.06 -5.63
N LYS A 129 -16.86 3.72 -6.61
CA LYS A 129 -15.60 3.33 -7.24
C LYS A 129 -14.68 4.53 -7.46
N PRO A 130 -14.27 5.23 -6.40
CA PRO A 130 -13.45 6.42 -6.56
C PRO A 130 -12.08 6.05 -7.14
N PHE A 131 -11.54 6.99 -7.91
CA PHE A 131 -10.24 6.87 -8.57
C PHE A 131 -9.28 7.87 -7.93
N TYR A 132 -8.10 7.38 -7.57
CA TYR A 132 -7.00 8.19 -7.08
C TYR A 132 -5.85 8.15 -8.08
N LYS A 133 -5.20 9.30 -8.29
CA LYS A 133 -3.92 9.39 -8.97
C LYS A 133 -2.96 10.20 -8.11
N VAL A 134 -1.86 9.58 -7.72
CA VAL A 134 -0.80 10.19 -6.93
C VAL A 134 0.39 10.42 -7.85
N SER A 135 0.83 11.66 -7.95
CA SER A 135 2.02 12.04 -8.71
C SER A 135 3.17 12.33 -7.76
N PHE A 136 4.38 12.05 -8.22
CA PHE A 136 5.59 12.28 -7.46
C PHE A 136 6.41 13.43 -8.06
N SER A 137 7.38 13.94 -7.29
CA SER A 137 8.33 14.97 -7.74
C SER A 137 9.44 14.42 -8.63
N SER A 138 9.65 13.10 -8.64
CA SER A 138 10.65 12.39 -9.43
C SER A 138 9.99 11.42 -10.41
N ASP A 139 10.61 11.24 -11.57
CA ASP A 139 10.20 10.27 -12.60
C ASP A 139 10.28 8.81 -12.11
N ARG A 140 11.03 8.56 -11.04
CA ARG A 140 11.14 7.27 -10.37
C ARG A 140 11.26 7.46 -8.86
N VAL A 141 10.36 6.83 -8.12
CA VAL A 141 10.39 6.77 -6.65
C VAL A 141 10.28 5.31 -6.23
N GLU A 142 11.04 4.92 -5.21
CA GLU A 142 11.03 3.57 -4.66
C GLU A 142 10.59 3.60 -3.19
N LEU A 143 9.72 2.69 -2.81
CA LEU A 143 9.38 2.40 -1.42
C LEU A 143 9.89 1.00 -1.09
N GLY A 144 10.90 0.90 -0.22
CA GLY A 144 11.37 -0.39 0.28
C GLY A 144 10.29 -1.10 1.09
N LEU A 145 10.22 -2.43 0.96
CA LEU A 145 9.33 -3.30 1.73
C LEU A 145 10.12 -4.01 2.83
N ASN A 146 9.54 -4.19 4.02
CA ASN A 146 10.16 -4.93 5.14
C ASN A 146 11.57 -4.43 5.48
N PHE A 147 11.76 -3.12 5.65
CA PHE A 147 13.06 -2.50 5.94
C PHE A 147 14.18 -2.83 4.94
N GLY A 148 13.83 -3.24 3.71
CA GLY A 148 14.78 -3.65 2.68
C GLY A 148 15.11 -5.15 2.68
N ASP A 149 14.59 -5.92 3.63
CA ASP A 149 14.74 -7.38 3.68
C ASP A 149 13.74 -8.12 2.77
N GLY A 150 12.77 -7.39 2.20
CA GLY A 150 11.79 -7.90 1.25
C GLY A 150 10.70 -8.79 1.85
N TYR A 151 9.64 -9.05 1.07
CA TYR A 151 8.52 -9.93 1.41
C TYR A 151 8.65 -11.27 0.69
N GLY A 152 8.96 -12.33 1.45
CA GLY A 152 9.28 -13.66 0.96
C GLY A 152 8.10 -14.65 0.99
N ILE A 153 7.87 -15.40 -0.10
CA ILE A 153 7.09 -16.65 -0.07
C ILE A 153 7.95 -17.79 -0.62
N SER A 154 8.24 -18.76 0.24
CA SER A 154 8.88 -20.02 -0.14
C SER A 154 7.85 -20.99 -0.70
N LYS A 155 7.71 -21.03 -2.03
CA LYS A 155 6.90 -22.07 -2.72
C LYS A 155 7.82 -22.99 -3.52
N VAL A 156 7.75 -24.29 -3.24
CA VAL A 156 8.48 -25.34 -3.97
C VAL A 156 10.00 -25.10 -4.03
N GLY A 157 10.58 -24.59 -2.93
CA GLY A 157 12.02 -24.34 -2.82
C GLY A 157 12.54 -23.11 -3.59
N MET A 158 11.66 -22.20 -4.03
CA MET A 158 12.04 -20.86 -4.48
C MET A 158 11.61 -19.82 -3.47
N GLU A 159 12.54 -18.96 -3.12
CA GLU A 159 12.32 -17.76 -2.33
C GLU A 159 11.91 -16.65 -3.32
N GLN A 160 10.60 -16.44 -3.46
CA GLN A 160 10.10 -15.27 -4.18
C GLN A 160 10.07 -14.11 -3.20
N GLU A 161 10.73 -13.02 -3.53
CA GLU A 161 11.00 -11.92 -2.61
C GLU A 161 10.62 -10.59 -3.28
N ALA A 162 9.64 -9.87 -2.72
CA ALA A 162 9.32 -8.51 -3.14
C ALA A 162 10.07 -7.50 -2.28
N GLN A 163 11.01 -6.76 -2.87
CA GLN A 163 11.92 -5.86 -2.16
C GLN A 163 11.43 -4.42 -2.09
N ALA A 164 10.77 -3.95 -3.15
CA ALA A 164 10.32 -2.57 -3.24
C ALA A 164 9.04 -2.41 -4.10
N LEU A 165 8.33 -1.32 -3.88
CA LEU A 165 7.39 -0.76 -4.85
C LEU A 165 8.09 0.33 -5.65
N VAL A 166 8.05 0.22 -6.97
CA VAL A 166 8.63 1.19 -7.91
C VAL A 166 7.51 1.96 -8.58
N PHE A 167 7.54 3.27 -8.43
CA PHE A 167 6.59 4.20 -9.02
C PHE A 167 7.25 4.99 -10.16
N TYR A 168 6.53 5.16 -11.28
CA TYR A 168 7.08 5.81 -12.48
C TYR A 168 6.45 7.20 -12.70
N GLY A 169 6.83 8.17 -11.86
CA GLY A 169 6.35 9.57 -11.91
C GLY A 169 4.93 9.77 -11.38
N ALA A 170 4.04 8.81 -11.59
CA ALA A 170 2.74 8.75 -10.97
C ALA A 170 2.23 7.31 -10.92
N PHE A 171 1.33 7.04 -9.99
CA PHE A 171 0.52 5.83 -10.01
C PHE A 171 -0.95 6.16 -9.77
N SER A 172 -1.81 5.25 -10.20
CA SER A 172 -3.24 5.40 -10.00
C SER A 172 -3.91 4.07 -9.67
N PHE A 173 -5.06 4.16 -9.02
CA PHE A 173 -5.87 3.02 -8.62
C PHE A 173 -7.32 3.46 -8.40
N LYS A 174 -8.21 2.47 -8.38
CA LYS A 174 -9.61 2.61 -7.96
C LYS A 174 -9.82 1.87 -6.66
N LEU A 175 -10.76 2.36 -5.85
CA LEU A 175 -11.22 1.65 -4.66
C LEU A 175 -12.63 1.12 -4.86
N ARG A 176 -12.99 0.05 -4.15
CA ARG A 176 -14.38 -0.39 -4.00
C ARG A 176 -14.53 -1.24 -2.75
N LYS A 177 -15.76 -1.33 -2.23
CA LYS A 177 -16.13 -2.38 -1.29
C LYS A 177 -16.40 -3.70 -2.02
N LYS A 178 -15.98 -4.80 -1.41
CA LYS A 178 -16.26 -6.17 -1.86
C LYS A 178 -16.68 -7.00 -0.64
N GLY A 179 -17.99 -7.05 -0.40
CA GLY A 179 -18.49 -7.49 0.90
C GLY A 179 -18.01 -6.52 1.98
N GLU A 180 -17.38 -7.04 3.03
CA GLU A 180 -16.82 -6.20 4.10
C GLU A 180 -15.43 -5.62 3.77
N ASN A 181 -14.74 -6.22 2.79
CA ASN A 181 -13.38 -5.90 2.39
C ASN A 181 -13.29 -4.62 1.55
N VAL A 182 -12.15 -3.96 1.58
CA VAL A 182 -11.79 -2.91 0.61
C VAL A 182 -10.84 -3.51 -0.41
N GLU A 183 -11.08 -3.24 -1.70
CA GLU A 183 -10.19 -3.63 -2.78
C GLU A 183 -9.67 -2.38 -3.48
N ALA A 184 -8.34 -2.24 -3.51
CA ALA A 184 -7.65 -1.36 -4.42
C ALA A 184 -7.38 -2.13 -5.72
N TYR A 185 -7.80 -1.60 -6.87
CA TYR A 185 -7.73 -2.30 -8.15
C TYR A 185 -7.48 -1.33 -9.30
N ASP A 186 -7.25 -1.89 -10.48
CA ASP A 186 -6.96 -1.09 -11.68
C ASP A 186 -5.70 -0.23 -11.47
N PHE A 187 -4.70 -0.84 -10.83
CA PHE A 187 -3.40 -0.21 -10.63
C PHE A 187 -2.69 0.05 -11.95
N ASP A 188 -2.17 1.26 -12.08
CA ASP A 188 -1.31 1.70 -13.18
C ASP A 188 -0.15 2.54 -12.64
N GLY A 189 1.03 2.41 -13.25
CA GLY A 189 2.22 3.17 -12.86
C GLY A 189 2.95 2.69 -11.60
N VAL A 190 2.71 1.45 -11.15
CA VAL A 190 3.39 0.83 -9.99
C VAL A 190 3.74 -0.63 -10.26
N ASP A 191 4.98 -1.01 -9.94
CA ASP A 191 5.48 -2.38 -10.00
C ASP A 191 6.05 -2.81 -8.63
N LEU A 192 5.90 -4.09 -8.29
CA LEU A 192 6.73 -4.76 -7.31
C LEU A 192 8.06 -5.13 -7.96
N PHE A 193 9.16 -4.71 -7.33
CA PHE A 193 10.51 -5.07 -7.69
C PHE A 193 11.07 -6.09 -6.70
N GLY A 194 11.80 -7.08 -7.19
CA GLY A 194 12.49 -8.07 -6.37
C GLY A 194 12.92 -9.29 -7.16
N ASN A 195 12.86 -10.46 -6.54
CA ASN A 195 13.22 -11.74 -7.14
C ASN A 195 11.97 -12.62 -7.25
N PHE A 196 11.46 -12.81 -8.47
CA PHE A 196 10.30 -13.67 -8.70
C PHE A 196 10.62 -14.71 -9.75
N GLY A 197 9.94 -15.84 -9.70
CA GLY A 197 10.18 -16.88 -10.67
C GLY A 197 9.55 -18.23 -10.39
N ALA A 198 9.69 -19.11 -11.37
CA ALA A 198 9.28 -20.49 -11.29
C ALA A 198 10.37 -21.41 -11.87
N ARG A 199 10.68 -22.50 -11.15
CA ARG A 199 11.51 -23.62 -11.60
C ARG A 199 10.62 -24.72 -12.13
N GLY A 200 10.93 -25.23 -13.32
CA GLY A 200 10.13 -26.25 -14.00
C GLY A 200 10.76 -26.65 -15.35
N ILE A 201 9.93 -27.11 -16.30
CA ILE A 201 10.39 -27.42 -17.67
C ILE A 201 11.00 -26.18 -18.36
N VAL A 202 10.53 -24.98 -17.97
CA VAL A 202 11.14 -23.70 -18.32
C VAL A 202 11.37 -22.93 -17.02
N ASN A 203 12.62 -22.59 -16.73
CA ASN A 203 12.95 -21.69 -15.64
C ASN A 203 12.63 -20.25 -16.04
N VAL A 204 11.89 -19.55 -15.20
CA VAL A 204 11.52 -18.15 -15.40
C VAL A 204 11.99 -17.39 -14.18
N ASP A 205 12.88 -16.43 -14.38
CA ASP A 205 13.31 -15.46 -13.38
C ASP A 205 12.93 -14.07 -13.89
N ILE A 206 12.22 -13.30 -13.08
CA ILE A 206 11.74 -11.94 -13.41
C ILE A 206 11.93 -11.04 -12.19
N ASN A 207 12.09 -9.74 -12.43
CA ASN A 207 12.28 -8.76 -11.37
C ASN A 207 11.09 -7.82 -11.19
N TYR A 208 10.29 -7.60 -12.24
CA TYR A 208 9.20 -6.63 -12.21
C TYR A 208 7.83 -7.30 -12.35
N VAL A 209 7.00 -7.10 -11.34
CA VAL A 209 5.63 -7.63 -11.27
C VAL A 209 4.65 -6.49 -11.09
N ALA A 210 3.78 -6.27 -12.07
CA ALA A 210 2.72 -5.27 -11.99
C ALA A 210 1.59 -5.77 -11.08
N VAL A 211 1.27 -4.97 -10.05
CA VAL A 211 0.10 -5.20 -9.19
C VAL A 211 -1.15 -4.88 -9.99
N LYS A 212 -2.20 -5.71 -9.88
CA LYS A 212 -3.50 -5.49 -10.55
C LYS A 212 -4.62 -5.19 -9.59
N SER A 213 -4.64 -5.87 -8.46
CA SER A 213 -5.55 -5.55 -7.36
C SER A 213 -5.01 -6.10 -6.05
N VAL A 214 -5.34 -5.43 -4.96
CA VAL A 214 -5.14 -5.91 -3.60
C VAL A 214 -6.48 -5.80 -2.88
N GLU A 215 -7.00 -6.95 -2.45
CA GLU A 215 -8.21 -7.03 -1.61
C GLU A 215 -7.79 -7.28 -0.17
N PHE A 216 -8.05 -6.30 0.70
CA PHE A 216 -7.71 -6.34 2.12
C PHE A 216 -8.81 -7.05 2.90
N HIS A 217 -8.47 -8.15 3.56
CA HIS A 217 -9.43 -8.85 4.40
C HIS A 217 -9.64 -8.07 5.69
N LYS A 218 -10.90 -7.69 5.97
CA LYS A 218 -11.24 -6.87 7.13
C LYS A 218 -10.74 -7.52 8.42
N ALA A 219 -10.14 -6.69 9.29
CA ALA A 219 -9.66 -7.13 10.61
C ALA A 219 -8.63 -8.27 10.50
N SER A 220 -7.75 -8.18 9.50
CA SER A 220 -6.69 -9.15 9.24
C SER A 220 -5.48 -8.47 8.59
N GLU A 221 -4.29 -9.05 8.79
CA GLU A 221 -3.09 -8.66 8.02
C GLU A 221 -3.11 -9.24 6.61
N MET A 222 -4.06 -10.14 6.30
CA MET A 222 -4.10 -10.87 5.05
C MET A 222 -4.71 -10.02 3.92
N ALA A 223 -4.10 -10.11 2.74
CA ALA A 223 -4.65 -9.55 1.53
C ALA A 223 -4.55 -10.54 0.37
N LEU A 224 -5.56 -10.53 -0.51
CA LEU A 224 -5.52 -11.22 -1.78
C LEU A 224 -4.93 -10.29 -2.84
N VAL A 225 -3.67 -10.54 -3.19
CA VAL A 225 -2.94 -9.82 -4.23
C VAL A 225 -3.14 -10.52 -5.57
N LYS A 226 -3.53 -9.76 -6.59
CA LYS A 226 -3.48 -10.20 -7.98
C LYS A 226 -2.38 -9.43 -8.68
N ALA A 227 -1.49 -10.14 -9.35
CA ALA A 227 -0.35 -9.55 -10.00
C ALA A 227 0.02 -10.29 -11.29
N LYS A 228 0.87 -9.67 -12.09
CA LYS A 228 1.28 -10.18 -13.39
C LYS A 228 2.66 -9.64 -13.74
N VAL A 229 3.44 -10.38 -14.53
CA VAL A 229 4.72 -9.89 -15.05
C VAL A 229 4.53 -8.52 -15.70
N SER A 230 5.33 -7.54 -15.26
CA SER A 230 5.25 -6.18 -15.78
C SER A 230 5.72 -6.13 -17.22
N ARG A 231 5.24 -5.13 -17.98
CA ARG A 231 5.81 -4.83 -19.30
C ARG A 231 7.27 -4.37 -19.16
N LYS A 232 7.61 -3.72 -18.04
CA LYS A 232 8.97 -3.25 -17.72
C LYS A 232 10.00 -4.36 -17.71
N GLU A 233 9.60 -5.56 -17.28
CA GLU A 233 10.44 -6.75 -17.31
C GLU A 233 11.01 -6.99 -18.72
N PHE A 234 10.20 -6.82 -19.77
CA PHE A 234 10.61 -7.05 -21.16
C PHE A 234 11.25 -5.83 -21.83
N GLU A 235 11.14 -4.65 -21.22
CA GLU A 235 11.81 -3.43 -21.68
C GLU A 235 13.26 -3.37 -21.18
N ILE A 236 13.50 -3.87 -19.96
CA ILE A 236 14.79 -3.79 -19.26
C ILE A 236 15.58 -5.09 -19.41
N ASN A 237 14.94 -6.25 -19.22
CA ASN A 237 15.61 -7.55 -19.21
C ASN A 237 15.42 -8.29 -20.54
N LYS A 238 16.44 -9.06 -20.94
CA LYS A 238 16.39 -9.87 -22.17
C LYS A 238 15.66 -11.19 -21.91
N HIS A 239 14.50 -11.34 -22.54
CA HIS A 239 13.68 -12.53 -22.47
C HIS A 239 13.33 -13.07 -23.86
N THR A 240 12.91 -14.33 -23.93
CA THR A 240 12.39 -14.89 -25.18
C THR A 240 11.05 -14.26 -25.55
N TRP A 241 10.78 -14.13 -26.86
CA TRP A 241 9.47 -13.65 -27.34
C TRP A 241 8.32 -14.52 -26.85
N LEU A 242 8.53 -15.85 -26.76
CA LEU A 242 7.54 -16.79 -26.25
C LEU A 242 7.18 -16.51 -24.79
N LEU A 243 8.18 -16.24 -23.94
CA LEU A 243 7.94 -15.87 -22.55
C LEU A 243 7.14 -14.56 -22.47
N SER A 244 7.48 -13.56 -23.28
CA SER A 244 6.69 -12.31 -23.37
C SER A 244 5.24 -12.53 -23.79
N LEU A 245 4.99 -13.50 -24.67
CA LEU A 245 3.62 -13.83 -25.09
C LEU A 245 2.85 -14.54 -23.98
N VAL A 246 3.44 -15.54 -23.33
CA VAL A 246 2.77 -16.33 -22.28
C VAL A 246 2.45 -15.46 -21.06
N THR A 247 3.40 -14.65 -20.61
CA THR A 247 3.21 -13.78 -19.43
C THR A 247 2.16 -12.70 -19.66
N LYS A 248 1.84 -12.35 -20.92
CA LYS A 248 0.69 -11.47 -21.24
C LYS A 248 -0.66 -12.10 -20.91
N PHE A 249 -0.77 -13.39 -20.65
CA PHE A 249 -2.05 -14.03 -20.32
C PHE A 249 -2.10 -14.62 -18.91
N VAL A 250 -0.95 -14.79 -18.26
CA VAL A 250 -0.89 -15.29 -16.88
C VAL A 250 -1.15 -14.14 -15.91
N THR A 251 -2.00 -14.38 -14.92
CA THR A 251 -2.20 -13.47 -13.78
C THR A 251 -2.28 -14.35 -12.55
N ASP A 252 -1.34 -14.15 -11.64
CA ASP A 252 -1.25 -14.92 -10.41
C ASP A 252 -2.05 -14.24 -9.31
N LYS A 253 -2.57 -15.08 -8.42
CA LYS A 253 -3.27 -14.66 -7.21
C LYS A 253 -2.59 -15.29 -6.02
N SER A 254 -2.29 -14.48 -5.02
CA SER A 254 -1.68 -14.92 -3.78
C SER A 254 -2.44 -14.32 -2.60
N LEU A 255 -2.82 -15.16 -1.64
CA LEU A 255 -3.31 -14.71 -0.33
C LEU A 255 -2.12 -14.68 0.60
N GLN A 256 -1.81 -13.52 1.15
CA GLN A 256 -0.57 -13.33 1.89
C GLN A 256 -0.72 -12.21 2.93
N PRO A 257 -0.02 -12.26 4.07
CA PRO A 257 0.09 -11.09 4.94
C PRO A 257 0.74 -9.94 4.17
N LEU A 258 0.26 -8.72 4.38
CA LEU A 258 0.86 -7.51 3.85
C LEU A 258 1.07 -6.54 5.01
N ASP A 259 2.30 -6.36 5.46
CA ASP A 259 2.68 -5.21 6.27
C ASP A 259 3.95 -4.62 5.65
N TRP A 260 4.03 -3.30 5.54
CA TRP A 260 5.13 -2.59 4.86
C TRP A 260 6.20 -2.14 5.85
#